data_AF-A0A9E4MIE4-F1
#
_entry.id   AF-A0A9E4MIE4-F1
#
_cell.length_a   1.000
_cell.length_b   1.000
_cell.length_c   1.000
_cell.angle_alpha   90.00
_cell.angle_beta   90.00
_cell.angle_gamma   90.00
#
_symmetry.space_group_name_H-M   'P 1'
#
loop_
_entity.id
_entity.type
_entity.pdbx_description
1 polymer ?
#
loop_
_entity_poly.entity_id
_entity_poly.type
_entity_poly.pdbx_seq_one_letter_code
_entity_poly.pdbx_strand_id
1 'polypeptide(L)'
;MADTSTENFSFETLYIKAAKAHPEAMFARYDTAEDDVQIQFLQIGGVSTDGGLQPLLDANEADIDAALEGQNNYRSYIAPGELHTIMLRPEFYTYESDGVRVRDWVAALAAGEPVDDVHCGDCTGSPEPEAVEGGEATGGP
;
A
#
# COMPACT_ATOMS: atom_id res chain seq x y z
N MET A 1 -16.25 3.93 -16.18
CA MET A 1 -16.22 5.16 -15.36
C MET A 1 -17.44 6.08 -15.55
N ALA A 2 -18.15 6.07 -16.68
CA ALA A 2 -19.22 7.04 -16.99
C ALA A 2 -20.51 6.98 -16.12
N ASP A 3 -20.59 6.08 -15.15
CA ASP A 3 -21.78 5.84 -14.30
C ASP A 3 -21.45 5.88 -12.79
N THR A 4 -20.51 6.74 -12.39
CA THR A 4 -20.28 7.03 -10.96
C THR A 4 -20.65 8.47 -10.71
N SER A 5 -21.71 8.70 -9.92
CA SER A 5 -21.99 10.04 -9.40
C SER A 5 -20.95 10.41 -8.36
N THR A 6 -20.69 11.71 -8.19
CA THR A 6 -19.78 12.22 -7.16
C THR A 6 -20.18 11.75 -5.76
N GLU A 7 -21.48 11.67 -5.49
CA GLU A 7 -22.05 11.22 -4.21
C GLU A 7 -21.76 9.74 -3.89
N ASN A 8 -21.54 8.92 -4.92
CA ASN A 8 -21.25 7.49 -4.77
C ASN A 8 -19.78 7.17 -5.09
N PHE A 9 -18.94 8.19 -5.24
CA PHE A 9 -17.52 7.99 -5.48
C PHE A 9 -16.80 7.81 -4.16
N SER A 10 -16.05 6.71 -4.08
CA SER A 10 -15.20 6.39 -2.95
C SER A 10 -13.89 5.79 -3.48
N PHE A 11 -12.91 5.62 -2.60
CA PHE A 11 -11.62 5.08 -2.99
C PHE A 11 -11.75 3.61 -3.45
N GLU A 12 -12.56 2.82 -2.77
CA GLU A 12 -12.90 1.43 -3.12
C GLU A 12 -13.61 1.39 -4.48
N THR A 13 -14.56 2.30 -4.71
CA THR A 13 -15.32 2.36 -5.97
C THR A 13 -14.42 2.55 -7.19
N LEU A 14 -13.30 3.27 -7.04
CA LEU A 14 -12.29 3.43 -8.09
C LEU A 14 -11.73 2.06 -8.52
N TYR A 15 -11.22 1.28 -7.58
CA TYR A 15 -10.60 -0.02 -7.87
C TYR A 15 -11.64 -1.05 -8.30
N ILE A 16 -12.78 -1.14 -7.61
CA ILE A 16 -13.84 -2.10 -7.92
C ILE A 16 -14.36 -1.91 -9.35
N LYS A 17 -14.68 -0.66 -9.74
CA LYS A 17 -15.20 -0.39 -11.07
C LYS A 17 -14.14 -0.53 -12.15
N ALA A 18 -12.88 -0.18 -11.87
CA ALA A 18 -11.79 -0.32 -12.83
C ALA A 18 -11.46 -1.79 -13.10
N ALA A 19 -11.28 -2.60 -12.04
CA ALA A 19 -11.00 -4.04 -12.15
C ALA A 19 -12.10 -4.80 -12.89
N LYS A 20 -13.39 -4.52 -12.57
CA LYS A 20 -14.54 -5.12 -13.27
C LYS A 20 -14.62 -4.74 -14.75
N ALA A 21 -14.22 -3.52 -15.10
CA ALA A 21 -14.29 -3.03 -16.48
C ALA A 21 -13.12 -3.54 -17.34
N HIS A 22 -11.99 -3.87 -16.72
CA HIS A 22 -10.73 -4.23 -17.38
C HIS A 22 -10.14 -5.50 -16.75
N PRO A 23 -10.76 -6.68 -16.93
CA PRO A 23 -10.27 -7.94 -16.39
C PRO A 23 -8.88 -8.33 -16.92
N GLU A 24 -8.45 -7.74 -18.04
CA GLU A 24 -7.11 -7.93 -18.63
C GLU A 24 -6.01 -7.11 -17.96
N ALA A 25 -6.36 -6.10 -17.16
CA ALA A 25 -5.41 -5.20 -16.52
C ALA A 25 -5.27 -5.53 -15.03
N MET A 26 -4.02 -5.57 -14.55
CA MET A 26 -3.71 -5.66 -13.12
C MET A 26 -3.79 -4.26 -12.49
N PHE A 27 -4.60 -4.13 -11.44
CA PHE A 27 -4.68 -2.94 -10.60
C PHE A 27 -3.93 -3.22 -9.30
N ALA A 28 -3.03 -2.32 -8.91
CA ALA A 28 -2.22 -2.49 -7.71
C ALA A 28 -2.26 -1.23 -6.85
N ARG A 29 -2.28 -1.41 -5.54
CA ARG A 29 -2.29 -0.34 -4.54
C ARG A 29 -1.10 -0.49 -3.59
N TYR A 30 -0.51 0.63 -3.20
CA TYR A 30 0.45 0.72 -2.11
C TYR A 30 -0.05 1.76 -1.10
N ASP A 31 -0.05 1.42 0.17
CA ASP A 31 -0.32 2.34 1.28
C ASP A 31 0.66 2.11 2.43
N THR A 32 0.72 3.09 3.33
CA THR A 32 1.27 2.89 4.66
C THR A 32 0.13 2.94 5.68
N ALA A 33 0.18 2.05 6.67
CA ALA A 33 -0.89 1.82 7.64
C ALA A 33 -1.34 3.11 8.36
N GLU A 34 -0.43 4.05 8.58
CA GLU A 34 -0.68 5.32 9.27
C GLU A 34 -0.21 6.54 8.46
N ASP A 35 -0.37 6.56 7.13
CA ASP A 35 -0.01 7.70 6.26
C ASP A 35 -0.49 9.05 6.84
N ASP A 36 0.46 9.88 7.28
CA ASP A 36 0.19 11.16 7.94
C ASP A 36 -0.60 12.14 7.07
N VAL A 37 -0.36 12.13 5.75
CA VAL A 37 -1.01 13.03 4.82
C VAL A 37 -2.45 12.57 4.58
N GLN A 38 -2.67 11.26 4.50
CA GLN A 38 -4.03 10.71 4.42
C GLN A 38 -4.83 11.03 5.69
N ILE A 39 -4.23 10.83 6.88
CA ILE A 39 -4.85 11.23 8.16
C ILE A 39 -5.21 12.71 8.14
N GLN A 40 -4.29 13.58 7.72
CA GLN A 40 -4.54 15.03 7.62
C GLN A 40 -5.74 15.35 6.73
N PHE A 41 -5.83 14.76 5.53
CA PHE A 41 -6.95 15.02 4.62
C PHE A 41 -8.28 14.47 5.14
N LEU A 42 -8.29 13.31 5.79
CA LEU A 42 -9.49 12.76 6.43
C LEU A 42 -9.99 13.69 7.54
N GLN A 43 -9.11 14.20 8.39
CA GLN A 43 -9.46 15.15 9.45
C GLN A 43 -10.00 16.47 8.89
N ILE A 44 -9.41 17.02 7.82
CA ILE A 44 -9.94 18.20 7.11
C ILE A 44 -11.34 17.92 6.54
N GLY A 45 -11.56 16.70 6.06
CA GLY A 45 -12.86 16.22 5.57
C GLY A 45 -13.88 15.94 6.68
N GLY A 46 -13.52 16.08 7.95
CA GLY A 46 -14.40 15.82 9.09
C GLY A 46 -14.54 14.34 9.46
N VAL A 47 -13.67 13.46 8.94
CA VAL A 47 -13.61 12.05 9.31
C VAL A 47 -12.72 11.88 10.55
N SER A 48 -13.23 11.22 11.58
CA SER A 48 -12.44 10.89 12.77
C SER A 48 -11.41 9.81 12.44
N THR A 49 -10.20 10.00 12.97
CA THR A 49 -9.06 9.07 12.89
C THR A 49 -8.54 8.73 14.28
N ASP A 50 -9.38 8.88 15.32
CA ASP A 50 -8.98 8.65 16.72
C ASP A 50 -8.58 7.19 17.00
N GLY A 51 -9.01 6.26 16.14
CA GLY A 51 -8.62 4.85 16.16
C GLY A 51 -7.42 4.49 15.27
N GLY A 52 -6.76 5.47 14.66
CA GLY A 52 -5.74 5.26 13.62
C GLY A 52 -6.34 5.21 12.22
N LEU A 53 -5.47 5.29 11.22
CA LEU A 53 -5.83 5.12 9.81
C LEU A 53 -5.97 3.63 9.44
N GLN A 54 -5.18 2.74 10.06
CA GLN A 54 -5.14 1.34 9.68
C GLN A 54 -6.53 0.66 9.68
N PRO A 55 -7.39 0.80 10.71
CA PRO A 55 -8.70 0.16 10.69
C PRO A 55 -9.62 0.63 9.56
N LEU A 56 -9.43 1.87 9.08
CA LEU A 56 -10.15 2.39 7.92
C LEU A 56 -9.61 1.78 6.63
N LEU A 57 -8.29 1.65 6.49
CA LEU A 57 -7.66 0.98 5.36
C LEU A 57 -8.08 -0.50 5.25
N ASP A 58 -8.10 -1.22 6.37
CA ASP A 58 -8.51 -2.63 6.44
C ASP A 58 -9.98 -2.81 6.02
N ALA A 59 -10.86 -1.87 6.42
CA ALA A 59 -12.25 -1.87 6.02
C ALA A 59 -12.41 -1.65 4.50
N ASN A 60 -11.64 -0.71 3.94
CA ASN A 60 -11.64 -0.45 2.51
C ASN A 60 -11.18 -1.68 1.71
N GLU A 61 -10.13 -2.36 2.17
CA GLU A 61 -9.61 -3.56 1.52
C GLU A 61 -10.63 -4.70 1.56
N ALA A 62 -11.25 -4.94 2.72
CA ALA A 62 -12.30 -5.95 2.86
C ALA A 62 -13.50 -5.69 1.92
N ASP A 63 -13.90 -4.43 1.74
CA ASP A 63 -14.97 -4.05 0.82
C ASP A 63 -14.57 -4.29 -0.66
N ILE A 64 -13.31 -4.01 -1.03
CA ILE A 64 -12.79 -4.27 -2.38
C ILE A 64 -12.74 -5.78 -2.66
N ASP A 65 -12.18 -6.57 -1.74
CA ASP A 65 -12.06 -8.01 -1.85
C ASP A 65 -13.43 -8.69 -2.01
N ALA A 66 -14.37 -8.33 -1.14
CA ALA A 66 -15.74 -8.84 -1.23
C ALA A 66 -16.40 -8.48 -2.57
N ALA A 67 -16.16 -7.26 -3.08
CA ALA A 67 -16.73 -6.82 -4.34
C ALA A 67 -16.07 -7.42 -5.59
N LEU A 68 -14.83 -7.90 -5.46
CA LEU A 68 -14.03 -8.50 -6.52
C LEU A 68 -13.86 -10.02 -6.39
N GLU A 69 -14.60 -10.67 -5.47
CA GLU A 69 -14.58 -12.12 -5.30
C GLU A 69 -14.65 -12.87 -6.66
N GLY A 70 -13.69 -13.76 -6.89
CA GLY A 70 -13.54 -14.51 -8.14
C GLY A 70 -12.77 -13.78 -9.26
N GLN A 71 -12.30 -12.55 -9.04
CA GLN A 71 -11.37 -11.85 -9.91
C GLN A 71 -9.98 -11.79 -9.29
N ASN A 72 -8.95 -11.95 -10.12
CA ASN A 72 -7.55 -12.02 -9.69
C ASN A 72 -6.71 -10.84 -10.23
N ASN A 73 -7.33 -9.69 -10.49
CA ASN A 73 -6.70 -8.55 -11.16
C ASN A 73 -6.65 -7.29 -10.28
N TYR A 74 -6.70 -7.46 -8.96
CA TYR A 74 -6.45 -6.43 -7.96
C TYR A 74 -5.45 -6.96 -6.93
N ARG A 75 -4.50 -6.12 -6.51
CA ARG A 75 -3.51 -6.44 -5.47
C ARG A 75 -3.21 -5.26 -4.57
N SER A 76 -2.93 -5.52 -3.30
CA SER A 76 -2.57 -4.50 -2.32
C SER A 76 -1.22 -4.77 -1.64
N TYR A 77 -0.55 -3.69 -1.27
CA TYR A 77 0.64 -3.71 -0.44
C TYR A 77 0.45 -2.65 0.66
N ILE A 78 0.27 -3.10 1.90
CA ILE A 78 0.16 -2.24 3.08
C ILE A 78 1.47 -2.37 3.88
N ALA A 79 2.27 -1.31 3.82
CA ALA A 79 3.50 -1.16 4.59
C ALA A 79 3.20 -0.60 6.00
N PRO A 80 4.08 -0.84 6.98
CA PRO A 80 3.96 -0.19 8.30
C PRO A 80 4.33 1.30 8.23
N GLY A 81 3.89 2.06 9.25
CA GLY A 81 4.33 3.43 9.50
C GLY A 81 3.56 4.53 8.76
N GLU A 82 4.15 5.71 8.70
CA GLU A 82 3.46 6.98 8.39
C GLU A 82 3.87 7.62 7.03
N LEU A 83 4.71 6.94 6.25
CA LEU A 83 5.34 7.52 5.06
C LEU A 83 4.36 7.79 3.92
N HIS A 84 4.16 9.07 3.58
CA HIS A 84 3.39 9.44 2.40
C HIS A 84 4.13 9.23 1.08
N THR A 85 3.62 8.29 0.28
CA THR A 85 4.13 7.82 -1.03
C THR A 85 5.52 7.20 -0.96
N ILE A 86 5.81 6.24 -1.84
CA ILE A 86 7.11 5.53 -1.81
C ILE A 86 7.90 5.57 -3.13
N MET A 87 7.23 5.66 -4.28
CA MET A 87 7.84 5.37 -5.60
C MET A 87 9.09 6.20 -5.95
N LEU A 88 9.20 7.43 -5.45
CA LEU A 88 10.31 8.34 -5.75
C LEU A 88 11.31 8.47 -4.59
N ARG A 89 11.19 7.61 -3.58
CA ARG A 89 11.96 7.69 -2.34
C ARG A 89 12.98 6.54 -2.25
N PRO A 90 14.16 6.76 -1.62
CA PRO A 90 15.12 5.68 -1.34
C PRO A 90 14.49 4.45 -0.66
N GLU A 91 13.52 4.70 0.21
CA GLU A 91 12.69 3.77 0.96
C GLU A 91 12.07 2.69 0.06
N PHE A 92 11.74 3.00 -1.20
CA PHE A 92 11.26 2.03 -2.17
C PHE A 92 12.16 0.78 -2.29
N TYR A 93 13.48 0.96 -2.16
CA TYR A 93 14.47 -0.10 -2.32
C TYR A 93 14.74 -0.88 -1.01
N THR A 94 14.34 -0.33 0.13
CA THR A 94 14.68 -0.87 1.46
C THR A 94 13.47 -1.36 2.25
N TYR A 95 12.28 -0.83 1.98
CA TYR A 95 11.05 -1.23 2.66
C TYR A 95 10.70 -2.69 2.41
N GLU A 96 10.30 -3.34 3.48
CA GLU A 96 9.86 -4.72 3.51
C GLU A 96 8.66 -4.85 4.45
N SER A 97 7.69 -5.66 4.08
CA SER A 97 6.53 -6.00 4.91
C SER A 97 6.29 -7.50 4.74
N ASP A 98 6.20 -8.22 5.86
CA ASP A 98 6.06 -9.68 5.90
C ASP A 98 7.08 -10.43 4.99
N GLY A 99 8.34 -9.98 4.99
CA GLY A 99 9.40 -10.59 4.18
C GLY A 99 9.39 -10.23 2.68
N VAL A 100 8.43 -9.41 2.22
CA VAL A 100 8.31 -8.98 0.83
C VAL A 100 8.78 -7.54 0.69
N ARG A 101 9.74 -7.28 -0.19
CA ARG A 101 10.22 -5.92 -0.47
C ARG A 101 9.34 -5.21 -1.48
N VAL A 102 9.06 -3.94 -1.26
CA VAL A 102 8.24 -3.11 -2.18
C VAL A 102 8.81 -3.13 -3.60
N ARG A 103 10.13 -2.94 -3.74
CA ARG A 103 10.82 -2.98 -5.05
C ARG A 103 10.72 -4.33 -5.75
N ASP A 104 10.74 -5.44 -5.01
CA ASP A 104 10.60 -6.77 -5.60
C ASP A 104 9.16 -7.02 -6.05
N TRP A 105 8.18 -6.66 -5.20
CA TRP A 105 6.75 -6.76 -5.50
C TRP A 105 6.35 -5.93 -6.73
N VAL A 106 6.81 -4.67 -6.82
CA VAL A 106 6.56 -3.81 -8.00
C VAL A 106 7.26 -4.35 -9.26
N ALA A 107 8.46 -4.93 -9.12
CA ALA A 107 9.15 -5.53 -10.26
C ALA A 107 8.39 -6.74 -10.81
N ALA A 108 7.84 -7.60 -9.94
CA ALA A 108 7.02 -8.74 -10.33
C ALA A 108 5.73 -8.31 -11.04
N LEU A 109 5.02 -7.30 -10.51
CA LEU A 109 3.87 -6.68 -11.17
C LEU A 109 4.21 -6.19 -12.58
N ALA A 110 5.33 -5.47 -12.73
CA ALA A 110 5.77 -4.94 -14.03
C ALA A 110 6.16 -6.05 -15.03
N ALA A 111 6.63 -7.20 -14.53
CA ALA A 111 6.93 -8.38 -15.34
C ALA A 111 5.67 -9.20 -15.69
N GLY A 112 4.50 -8.87 -15.11
CA GLY A 112 3.28 -9.67 -15.25
C GLY A 112 3.34 -10.99 -14.47
N GLU A 113 4.21 -11.08 -13.48
CA GLU A 113 4.31 -12.23 -12.59
C GLU A 113 3.20 -12.21 -11.53
N PRO A 114 2.72 -13.38 -11.09
CA PRO A 114 1.78 -13.44 -9.97
C PRO A 114 2.43 -12.88 -8.70
N VAL A 115 1.69 -12.02 -8.01
CA VAL A 115 2.02 -11.56 -6.66
C VAL A 115 0.81 -11.81 -5.75
N ASP A 116 1.07 -11.92 -4.46
CA ASP A 116 0.03 -11.93 -3.43
C ASP A 116 -0.12 -10.54 -2.81
N ASP A 117 -1.21 -10.34 -2.08
CA ASP A 117 -1.39 -9.16 -1.25
C ASP A 117 -0.39 -9.20 -0.10
N VAL A 118 0.10 -8.02 0.28
CA VAL A 118 1.05 -7.87 1.38
C VAL A 118 0.41 -6.98 2.43
N HIS A 119 0.35 -7.46 3.67
CA HIS A 119 -0.15 -6.69 4.80
C HIS A 119 0.91 -6.68 5.90
N CYS A 120 1.18 -5.52 6.49
CA CYS A 120 2.05 -5.44 7.66
C CYS A 120 1.50 -6.31 8.79
N GLY A 121 2.37 -7.13 9.40
CA GLY A 121 2.01 -7.87 10.62
C GLY A 121 1.96 -6.94 11.83
N ASP A 122 3.09 -6.32 12.15
CA ASP A 122 3.15 -5.16 13.05
C ASP A 122 3.22 -3.90 12.21
N CYS A 123 2.13 -3.14 12.21
CA CYS A 123 1.97 -1.94 11.38
C CYS A 123 2.51 -0.66 12.02
N THR A 124 3.02 -0.73 13.27
CA THR A 124 3.49 0.43 14.03
C THR A 124 4.92 0.86 13.70
N GLY A 125 5.68 0.02 12.98
CA GLY A 125 7.09 0.25 12.67
C GLY A 125 7.32 1.40 11.69
N SER A 126 8.37 2.18 11.92
CA SER A 126 8.99 3.00 10.88
C SER A 126 10.05 2.19 10.14
N PRO A 127 10.36 2.53 8.89
CA PRO A 127 11.42 1.89 8.13
C PRO A 127 12.81 2.28 8.61
N GLU A 128 13.26 1.78 9.74
CA GLU A 128 14.71 1.83 9.94
C GLU A 128 15.32 0.85 8.94
N PRO A 129 16.15 1.31 7.98
CA PRO A 129 16.99 0.37 7.27
C PRO A 129 17.80 -0.35 8.35
N GLU A 130 17.83 -1.69 8.33
CA GLU A 130 18.73 -2.42 9.21
C GLU A 130 20.11 -1.78 9.08
N ALA A 131 20.61 -1.22 10.19
CA ALA A 131 21.94 -0.65 10.21
C ALA A 131 22.90 -1.75 9.76
N VAL A 132 23.68 -1.47 8.72
CA VAL A 132 24.76 -2.37 8.30
C VAL A 132 25.73 -2.47 9.47
N GLU A 133 25.63 -3.54 10.25
CA GLU A 133 26.60 -3.87 11.30
C GLU A 133 27.98 -4.08 10.65
N GLY A 134 28.91 -3.19 10.99
CA GLY A 134 30.34 -3.52 11.09
C GLY A 134 31.10 -3.76 9.79
N GLY A 135 31.51 -2.67 9.12
CA GLY A 135 32.70 -2.67 8.27
C GLY A 135 33.81 -1.86 8.92
N GLU A 136 34.62 -2.49 9.79
CA GLU A 136 35.82 -1.88 10.37
C GLU A 136 36.72 -1.31 9.26
N ALA A 137 36.89 0.01 9.25
CA ALA A 137 38.01 0.65 8.58
C ALA A 137 39.29 0.30 9.34
N THR A 138 39.89 -0.84 9.01
CA THR A 138 41.25 -1.16 9.41
C THR A 138 42.20 -0.27 8.62
N GLY A 139 42.94 0.57 9.35
CA GLY A 139 43.80 1.59 8.79
C GLY A 139 45.15 1.11 8.27
N GLY A 140 45.82 2.05 7.58
CA GLY A 140 47.27 2.19 7.49
C GLY A 140 47.87 1.91 6.10
N PRO A 141 49.09 2.41 5.80
CA PRO A 141 49.92 3.37 6.53
C PRO A 141 49.89 4.81 5.96
#